data_AF-A0A7K4GMU7-F1
#
_entry.id   AF-A0A7K4GMU7-F1
#
_cell.length_a   1.000
_cell.length_b   1.000
_cell.length_c   1.000
_cell.angle_alpha   90.00
_cell.angle_beta   90.00
_cell.angle_gamma   90.00
#
_symmetry.space_group_name_H-M   'P 1'
#
loop_
_entity.id
_entity.type
_entity.pdbx_description
1 polymer ?
#
loop_
_entity_poly.entity_id
_entity_poly.type
_entity_poly.pdbx_seq_one_letter_code
_entity_poly.pdbx_strand_id
1 'polypeptide(L)'
;MRNGINCSNTIVKIQTMTVIIPKEVYFTIVAACVRFANKKRPKDDWKEVSGIFTGKIINNKNEKDLYVSAAYPIMHDTFNPDDENVDDSDPRTVIDGYEYSDEDHASFALIDEEAFSRGEFTVGWWHSHPGFKVMLSGFGDRKTTISYQAHNPLAIALVFNPDRLRRQVELPQKAGDPIKQLRDDPGFKIFRMQDPNDRYSNFYEIEYRIEGFDDNEHVVRMAQKLAIDITNFFSGDNVFEIYDKFINSRINELNSLLQGVEEYLQTLTRKGEAHRINEVLSNQTRDIRKFIAETFIRVENIREFMSYLEYKERSTIIPKVEKILVEWDETVSQLNTKLTEIANKFSF
;
A
#
# COMPACT_ATOMS: atom_id res chain seq x y z
N MET A 1 4.32 -64.23 -25.28
CA MET A 1 4.08 -63.37 -24.11
C MET A 1 4.65 -62.00 -24.42
N ARG A 2 3.79 -61.02 -24.78
CA ARG A 2 4.18 -59.61 -24.93
C ARG A 2 3.64 -58.90 -23.70
N ASN A 3 4.52 -58.49 -22.79
CA ASN A 3 4.16 -57.66 -21.65
C ASN A 3 3.95 -56.24 -22.16
N GLY A 4 2.69 -55.84 -22.31
CA GLY A 4 2.31 -54.47 -22.53
C GLY A 4 2.52 -53.69 -21.24
N ILE A 5 3.50 -52.79 -21.25
CA ILE A 5 3.67 -51.76 -20.22
C ILE A 5 2.47 -50.82 -20.37
N ASN A 6 1.56 -50.90 -19.41
CA ASN A 6 0.42 -50.00 -19.33
C ASN A 6 0.93 -48.67 -18.75
N CYS A 7 1.39 -47.77 -19.62
CA CYS A 7 1.66 -46.38 -19.24
C CYS A 7 0.32 -45.73 -18.91
N SER A 8 -0.10 -45.82 -17.64
CA SER A 8 -1.20 -45.02 -17.13
C SER A 8 -0.81 -43.54 -17.24
N ASN A 9 -1.43 -42.85 -18.20
CA ASN A 9 -1.48 -41.40 -18.21
C ASN A 9 -2.19 -40.93 -16.94
N THR A 10 -1.44 -40.76 -15.85
CA THR A 10 -1.89 -39.98 -14.71
C THR A 10 -1.96 -38.54 -15.19
N ILE A 11 -3.10 -38.14 -15.73
CA ILE A 11 -3.46 -36.74 -15.88
C ILE A 11 -3.44 -36.19 -14.45
N VAL A 12 -2.34 -35.51 -14.09
CA VAL A 12 -2.31 -34.66 -12.90
C VAL A 12 -3.41 -33.65 -13.14
N LYS A 13 -4.55 -33.86 -12.48
CA LYS A 13 -5.65 -32.89 -12.45
C LYS A 13 -5.03 -31.64 -11.86
N ILE A 14 -4.71 -30.65 -12.70
CA ILE A 14 -4.25 -29.35 -12.22
C ILE A 14 -5.39 -28.87 -11.34
N GLN A 15 -5.13 -28.82 -10.03
CA GLN A 15 -6.11 -28.37 -9.08
C GLN A 15 -6.38 -26.90 -9.40
N THR A 16 -7.59 -26.63 -9.91
CA THR A 16 -8.10 -25.27 -10.11
C THR A 16 -8.23 -24.66 -8.72
N MET A 17 -7.32 -23.74 -8.40
CA MET A 17 -7.30 -22.97 -7.17
C MET A 17 -7.48 -21.52 -7.56
N THR A 18 -8.46 -20.84 -6.98
CA THR A 18 -8.59 -19.39 -7.09
C THR A 18 -7.99 -18.74 -5.84
N VAL A 19 -7.25 -17.66 -6.04
CA VAL A 19 -6.76 -16.81 -4.94
C VAL A 19 -7.78 -15.72 -4.65
N ILE A 20 -8.26 -15.64 -3.42
CA ILE A 20 -9.20 -14.62 -2.96
C ILE A 20 -8.39 -13.54 -2.21
N ILE A 21 -8.44 -12.31 -2.70
CA ILE A 21 -7.69 -11.16 -2.17
C ILE A 21 -8.70 -10.11 -1.66
N PRO A 22 -8.81 -9.89 -0.36
CA PRO A 22 -9.59 -8.79 0.19
C PRO A 22 -9.06 -7.42 -0.26
N LYS A 23 -9.95 -6.43 -0.29
CA LYS A 23 -9.63 -5.05 -0.65
C LYS A 23 -8.43 -4.50 0.13
N GLU A 24 -8.39 -4.74 1.43
CA GLU A 24 -7.35 -4.25 2.33
C GLU A 24 -5.98 -4.84 1.96
N VAL A 25 -5.94 -6.14 1.65
CA VAL A 25 -4.72 -6.83 1.19
C VAL A 25 -4.22 -6.21 -0.12
N TYR A 26 -5.12 -6.01 -1.08
CA TYR A 26 -4.77 -5.40 -2.35
C TYR A 26 -4.27 -3.96 -2.18
N PHE A 27 -4.93 -3.16 -1.34
CA PHE A 27 -4.53 -1.79 -1.06
C PHE A 27 -3.18 -1.68 -0.34
N THR A 28 -2.86 -2.60 0.56
CA THR A 28 -1.52 -2.67 1.17
C THR A 28 -0.43 -2.86 0.13
N ILE A 29 -0.62 -3.77 -0.83
CA ILE A 29 0.34 -3.99 -1.93
C ILE A 29 0.47 -2.70 -2.76
N VAL A 30 -0.66 -2.13 -3.21
CA VAL A 30 -0.66 -0.90 -4.03
C VAL A 30 0.07 0.22 -3.30
N ALA A 31 -0.25 0.46 -2.03
CA ALA A 31 0.33 1.53 -1.24
C ALA A 31 1.84 1.35 -1.03
N ALA A 32 2.28 0.16 -0.63
CA ALA A 32 3.69 -0.13 -0.42
C ALA A 32 4.49 0.03 -1.73
N CYS A 33 4.03 -0.56 -2.84
CA CYS A 33 4.72 -0.43 -4.13
C CYS A 33 4.77 1.01 -4.64
N VAL A 34 3.67 1.78 -4.51
CA VAL A 34 3.61 3.18 -4.98
C VAL A 34 4.44 4.11 -4.10
N ARG A 35 4.56 3.84 -2.80
CA ARG A 35 5.40 4.61 -1.87
C ARG A 35 6.86 4.65 -2.32
N PHE A 36 7.39 3.51 -2.74
CA PHE A 36 8.79 3.36 -3.14
C PHE A 36 9.03 3.56 -4.64
N ALA A 37 8.04 3.28 -5.49
CA ALA A 37 8.02 3.66 -6.91
C ALA A 37 7.29 5.00 -7.14
N ASN A 38 7.59 5.99 -6.30
CA ASN A 38 6.88 7.26 -6.30
C ASN A 38 7.24 8.08 -7.55
N LYS A 39 6.23 8.44 -8.37
CA LYS A 39 6.43 9.21 -9.62
C LYS A 39 7.00 10.62 -9.45
N LYS A 40 7.05 11.16 -8.23
CA LYS A 40 7.74 12.42 -7.94
C LYS A 40 9.26 12.26 -7.86
N ARG A 41 9.74 11.01 -7.80
CA ARG A 41 11.16 10.66 -7.87
C ARG A 41 11.52 10.22 -9.30
N PRO A 42 12.77 10.46 -9.74
CA PRO A 42 13.33 9.82 -10.92
C PRO A 42 13.08 8.30 -10.91
N LYS A 43 12.86 7.72 -12.10
CA LYS A 43 12.61 6.28 -12.24
C LYS A 43 13.78 5.43 -11.77
N ASP A 44 14.99 5.95 -11.92
CA ASP A 44 16.22 5.27 -11.51
C ASP A 44 16.34 5.17 -9.98
N ASP A 45 15.57 6.00 -9.24
CA ASP A 45 15.48 5.95 -7.78
C ASP A 45 14.30 5.11 -7.29
N TRP A 46 13.56 4.45 -8.19
CA TRP A 46 12.49 3.54 -7.81
C TRP A 46 13.09 2.25 -7.27
N LYS A 47 12.50 1.76 -6.17
CA LYS A 47 12.97 0.58 -5.45
C LYS A 47 11.95 -0.54 -5.56
N GLU A 48 12.40 -1.79 -5.66
CA GLU A 48 11.49 -2.91 -5.43
C GLU A 48 11.11 -2.99 -3.96
N VAL A 49 10.00 -3.65 -3.71
CA VAL A 49 9.38 -3.81 -2.40
C VAL A 49 8.90 -5.23 -2.34
N SER A 50 9.15 -5.90 -1.23
CA SER A 50 8.73 -7.27 -0.99
C SER A 50 7.97 -7.40 0.31
N GLY A 51 7.06 -8.35 0.33
CA GLY A 51 6.29 -8.68 1.50
C GLY A 51 5.74 -10.09 1.43
N ILE A 52 5.01 -10.43 2.49
CA ILE A 52 4.46 -11.76 2.69
C ILE A 52 2.96 -11.74 2.79
N PHE A 53 2.37 -12.87 2.43
CA PHE A 53 0.96 -13.13 2.60
C PHE A 53 0.75 -14.11 3.74
N THR A 54 -0.20 -13.80 4.59
CA THR A 54 -0.78 -14.77 5.53
C THR A 54 -2.22 -15.06 5.14
N GLY A 55 -2.69 -16.25 5.44
CA GLY A 55 -4.02 -16.66 5.04
C GLY A 55 -4.34 -18.10 5.37
N LYS A 56 -5.34 -18.64 4.69
CA LYS A 56 -5.85 -19.98 4.92
C LYS A 56 -6.42 -20.60 3.67
N ILE A 57 -6.42 -21.92 3.65
CA ILE A 57 -7.07 -22.70 2.60
C ILE A 57 -8.56 -22.81 2.92
N ILE A 58 -9.42 -22.50 1.95
CA ILE A 58 -10.86 -22.69 2.03
C ILE A 58 -11.24 -23.88 1.14
N ASN A 59 -11.93 -24.86 1.72
CA ASN A 59 -12.42 -26.01 0.96
C ASN A 59 -13.81 -25.70 0.40
N ASN A 60 -13.93 -25.56 -0.93
CA ASN A 60 -15.19 -25.31 -1.61
C ASN A 60 -15.58 -26.51 -2.47
N LYS A 61 -16.53 -27.32 -1.96
CA LYS A 61 -17.03 -28.57 -2.58
C LYS A 61 -15.90 -29.57 -2.91
N ASN A 62 -15.17 -29.35 -4.00
CA ASN A 62 -14.07 -30.17 -4.53
C ASN A 62 -12.81 -29.35 -4.91
N GLU A 63 -12.82 -28.04 -4.72
CA GLU A 63 -11.71 -27.13 -5.01
C GLU A 63 -11.12 -26.59 -3.71
N LYS A 64 -9.82 -26.30 -3.72
CA LYS A 64 -9.14 -25.62 -2.62
C LYS A 64 -8.86 -24.23 -3.10
N ASP A 65 -9.54 -23.25 -2.51
CA ASP A 65 -9.26 -21.84 -2.74
C ASP A 65 -8.28 -21.36 -1.69
N LEU A 66 -7.46 -20.38 -2.07
CA LEU A 66 -6.55 -19.74 -1.15
C LEU A 66 -7.11 -18.36 -0.79
N TYR A 67 -7.46 -18.17 0.48
CA TYR A 67 -7.87 -16.87 0.99
C TYR A 67 -6.69 -16.18 1.65
N VAL A 68 -6.30 -15.03 1.11
CA VAL A 68 -5.25 -14.18 1.69
C VAL A 68 -5.91 -13.28 2.73
N SER A 69 -5.54 -13.45 3.99
CA SER A 69 -6.10 -12.67 5.10
C SER A 69 -5.41 -11.33 5.27
N ALA A 70 -4.09 -11.28 5.06
CA ALA A 70 -3.30 -10.06 5.21
C ALA A 70 -2.08 -10.06 4.27
N ALA A 71 -1.65 -8.85 3.90
CA ALA A 71 -0.37 -8.59 3.26
C ALA A 71 0.50 -7.76 4.21
N TYR A 72 1.76 -8.12 4.34
CA TYR A 72 2.73 -7.39 5.16
C TYR A 72 3.92 -7.00 4.29
N PRO A 73 4.13 -5.71 4.01
CA PRO A 73 5.40 -5.24 3.48
C PRO A 73 6.47 -5.51 4.54
N ILE A 74 7.58 -6.12 4.14
CA ILE A 74 8.69 -6.43 5.05
C ILE A 74 9.91 -5.60 4.70
N MET A 75 10.20 -5.48 3.40
CA MET A 75 11.39 -4.79 2.93
C MET A 75 11.16 -4.03 1.63
N HIS A 76 12.08 -3.13 1.36
CA HIS A 76 12.29 -2.50 0.07
C HIS A 76 13.79 -2.47 -0.23
N ASP A 77 14.15 -2.34 -1.51
CA ASP A 77 15.56 -2.33 -1.90
C ASP A 77 16.31 -1.17 -1.25
N THR A 78 17.41 -1.51 -0.58
CA THR A 78 18.38 -0.55 -0.10
C THR A 78 19.61 -0.65 -0.98
N PHE A 79 19.81 0.31 -1.88
CA PHE A 79 21.07 0.44 -2.61
C PHE A 79 22.18 0.73 -1.59
N ASN A 80 23.07 -0.24 -1.38
CA ASN A 80 24.30 -0.04 -0.64
C ASN A 80 25.47 -0.03 -1.64
N PRO A 81 26.06 1.13 -1.96
CA PRO A 81 27.20 1.21 -2.87
C PRO A 81 28.45 0.48 -2.36
N ASP A 82 28.51 0.16 -1.06
CA ASP A 82 29.61 -0.56 -0.43
C ASP A 82 29.30 -2.07 -0.25
N ASP A 83 28.21 -2.57 -0.81
CA ASP A 83 27.89 -4.00 -0.78
C ASP A 83 28.88 -4.77 -1.68
N GLU A 84 29.51 -5.78 -1.10
CA GLU A 84 30.54 -6.62 -1.75
C GLU A 84 30.04 -7.37 -2.99
N ASN A 85 28.73 -7.44 -3.19
CA ASN A 85 28.08 -8.02 -4.37
C ASN A 85 27.79 -7.00 -5.48
N VAL A 86 28.10 -5.71 -5.27
CA VAL A 86 27.99 -4.66 -6.28
C VAL A 86 29.22 -4.74 -7.19
N ASP A 87 29.00 -5.15 -8.44
CA ASP A 87 30.04 -5.03 -9.46
C ASP A 87 30.13 -3.56 -9.90
N ASP A 88 31.16 -2.86 -9.43
CA ASP A 88 31.50 -1.49 -9.82
C ASP A 88 31.58 -1.28 -11.36
N SER A 89 31.76 -2.37 -12.13
CA SER A 89 31.84 -2.33 -13.59
C SER A 89 30.49 -2.58 -14.30
N ASP A 90 29.47 -3.06 -13.58
CA ASP A 90 28.11 -3.20 -14.09
C ASP A 90 27.08 -2.81 -13.01
N PRO A 91 26.61 -1.54 -12.98
CA PRO A 91 25.62 -1.04 -12.02
C PRO A 91 24.25 -1.73 -12.11
N ARG A 92 24.08 -2.72 -13.00
CA ARG A 92 22.89 -3.58 -13.11
C ARG A 92 23.01 -4.86 -12.27
N THR A 93 24.14 -5.14 -11.63
CA THR A 93 24.31 -6.31 -10.74
C THR A 93 23.49 -6.22 -9.44
N VAL A 94 23.03 -5.02 -9.09
CA VAL A 94 22.11 -4.78 -7.95
C VAL A 94 20.68 -5.26 -8.23
N ILE A 95 20.34 -5.61 -9.48
CA ILE A 95 18.95 -5.82 -9.94
C ILE A 95 18.28 -7.13 -9.43
N ASP A 96 18.95 -7.95 -8.62
CA ASP A 96 18.35 -9.21 -8.09
C ASP A 96 18.85 -9.54 -6.66
N GLY A 97 19.28 -8.51 -5.90
CA GLY A 97 19.82 -8.63 -4.54
C GLY A 97 18.75 -8.79 -3.45
N TYR A 98 17.86 -9.76 -3.60
CA TYR A 98 16.88 -10.14 -2.56
C TYR A 98 17.60 -10.75 -1.35
N GLU A 99 18.03 -9.91 -0.41
CA GLU A 99 18.55 -10.37 0.87
C GLU A 99 17.79 -9.73 2.02
N TYR A 100 17.15 -10.59 2.82
CA TYR A 100 16.46 -10.17 4.04
C TYR A 100 17.53 -9.83 5.07
N SER A 101 17.43 -8.65 5.66
CA SER A 101 18.22 -8.31 6.84
C SER A 101 17.78 -9.14 8.05
N ASP A 102 18.56 -9.11 9.13
CA ASP A 102 18.19 -9.74 10.41
C ASP A 102 16.83 -9.22 10.93
N GLU A 103 16.54 -7.92 10.73
CA GLU A 103 15.24 -7.32 11.09
C GLU A 103 14.09 -7.82 10.21
N ASP A 104 14.36 -8.10 8.94
CA ASP A 104 13.36 -8.66 8.02
C ASP A 104 13.03 -10.10 8.39
N HIS A 105 14.05 -10.89 8.74
CA HIS A 105 13.88 -12.25 9.28
C HIS A 105 13.11 -12.26 10.59
N ALA A 106 13.41 -11.34 11.52
CA ALA A 106 12.67 -11.20 12.77
C ALA A 106 11.20 -10.81 12.51
N SER A 107 10.97 -9.87 11.58
CA SER A 107 9.62 -9.46 11.17
C SER A 107 8.83 -10.62 10.60
N PHE A 108 9.44 -11.41 9.70
CA PHE A 108 8.82 -12.61 9.13
C PHE A 108 8.39 -13.59 10.23
N ALA A 109 9.29 -13.90 11.18
CA ALA A 109 9.01 -14.85 12.25
C ALA A 109 7.83 -14.40 13.12
N LEU A 110 7.79 -13.11 13.48
CA LEU A 110 6.68 -12.53 14.25
C LEU A 110 5.35 -12.62 13.48
N ILE A 111 5.36 -12.29 12.17
CA ILE A 111 4.16 -12.36 11.35
C ILE A 111 3.64 -13.81 11.23
N ASP A 112 4.53 -14.78 11.04
CA ASP A 112 4.16 -16.19 10.94
C ASP A 112 3.59 -16.72 12.27
N GLU A 113 4.19 -16.35 13.41
CA GLU A 113 3.67 -16.68 14.74
C GLU A 113 2.28 -16.07 14.99
N GLU A 114 2.10 -14.79 14.64
CA GLU A 114 0.80 -14.11 14.72
C GLU A 114 -0.26 -14.79 13.83
N ALA A 115 0.10 -15.16 12.61
CA ALA A 115 -0.79 -15.90 11.72
C ALA A 115 -1.18 -17.25 12.31
N PHE A 116 -0.20 -18.00 12.82
CA PHE A 116 -0.43 -19.29 13.45
C PHE A 116 -1.38 -19.19 14.66
N SER A 117 -1.25 -18.14 15.47
CA SER A 117 -2.16 -17.87 16.60
C SER A 117 -3.63 -17.69 16.18
N ARG A 118 -3.88 -17.31 14.93
CA ARG A 118 -5.22 -17.17 14.33
C ARG A 118 -5.67 -18.40 13.55
N GLY A 119 -4.89 -19.48 13.56
CA GLY A 119 -5.12 -20.67 12.73
C GLY A 119 -4.86 -20.43 11.25
N GLU A 120 -4.07 -19.41 10.93
CA GLU A 120 -3.60 -19.05 9.59
C GLU A 120 -2.12 -19.42 9.45
N PHE A 121 -1.56 -19.28 8.26
CA PHE A 121 -0.14 -19.54 8.00
C PHE A 121 0.35 -18.67 6.86
N THR A 122 1.66 -18.67 6.61
CA THR A 122 2.24 -17.99 5.45
C THR A 122 1.82 -18.69 4.15
N VAL A 123 1.12 -17.96 3.28
CA VAL A 123 0.53 -18.49 2.05
C VAL A 123 1.23 -18.04 0.77
N GLY A 124 2.33 -17.32 0.89
CA GLY A 124 3.12 -16.87 -0.23
C GLY A 124 3.79 -15.55 0.04
N TRP A 125 4.25 -14.96 -1.05
CA TRP A 125 4.99 -13.71 -1.04
C TRP A 125 4.57 -12.84 -2.22
N TRP A 126 4.92 -11.57 -2.13
CA TRP A 126 4.72 -10.62 -3.21
C TRP A 126 5.89 -9.69 -3.33
N HIS A 127 6.04 -9.14 -4.53
CA HIS A 127 6.96 -8.06 -4.76
C HIS A 127 6.53 -7.15 -5.89
N SER A 128 7.28 -6.07 -6.07
CA SER A 128 7.00 -5.04 -7.06
C SER A 128 8.06 -4.99 -8.15
N HIS A 129 7.62 -4.81 -9.39
CA HIS A 129 8.44 -4.62 -10.59
C HIS A 129 8.23 -3.21 -11.15
N PRO A 130 8.77 -2.16 -10.49
CA PRO A 130 8.56 -0.79 -10.91
C PRO A 130 9.31 -0.52 -12.23
N GLY A 131 8.57 -0.39 -13.32
CA GLY A 131 9.16 -0.18 -14.65
C GLY A 131 9.60 -1.46 -15.38
N PHE A 132 9.35 -2.64 -14.81
CA PHE A 132 9.60 -3.94 -15.46
C PHE A 132 8.31 -4.67 -15.83
N LYS A 133 8.40 -5.62 -16.76
CA LYS A 133 7.26 -6.48 -17.06
C LYS A 133 6.84 -7.29 -15.82
N VAL A 134 5.55 -7.51 -15.64
CA VAL A 134 5.03 -8.38 -14.57
C VAL A 134 5.31 -9.84 -14.94
N MET A 135 6.36 -10.39 -14.36
CA MET A 135 6.85 -11.75 -14.56
C MET A 135 7.73 -12.14 -13.36
N LEU A 136 7.96 -13.43 -13.15
CA LEU A 136 8.99 -13.87 -12.19
C LEU A 136 10.35 -14.01 -12.90
N SER A 137 11.41 -13.53 -12.25
CA SER A 137 12.79 -13.69 -12.68
C SER A 137 13.24 -15.16 -12.63
N GLY A 138 14.18 -15.52 -13.50
CA GLY A 138 14.67 -16.89 -13.62
C GLY A 138 15.55 -17.34 -12.45
N PHE A 139 16.14 -16.38 -11.71
CA PHE A 139 17.15 -16.64 -10.68
C PHE A 139 16.61 -16.36 -9.26
N GLY A 140 16.41 -15.09 -8.89
CA GLY A 140 15.96 -14.69 -7.55
C GLY A 140 14.57 -15.19 -7.21
N ASP A 141 13.57 -14.78 -7.99
CA ASP A 141 12.15 -15.10 -7.75
C ASP A 141 11.87 -16.60 -7.74
N ARG A 142 12.59 -17.35 -8.56
CA ARG A 142 12.51 -18.81 -8.60
C ARG A 142 12.96 -19.43 -7.29
N LYS A 143 14.13 -19.06 -6.79
CA LYS A 143 14.66 -19.59 -5.53
C LYS A 143 13.71 -19.28 -4.37
N THR A 144 13.20 -18.05 -4.32
CA THR A 144 12.21 -17.62 -3.32
C THR A 144 10.93 -18.46 -3.44
N THR A 145 10.34 -18.54 -4.63
CA THR A 145 9.10 -19.30 -4.87
C THR A 145 9.24 -20.78 -4.53
N ILE A 146 10.38 -21.42 -4.85
CA ILE A 146 10.68 -22.81 -4.45
C ILE A 146 10.68 -22.92 -2.91
N SER A 147 11.34 -22.00 -2.22
CA SER A 147 11.42 -22.00 -0.75
C SER A 147 10.03 -21.96 -0.10
N TYR A 148 9.15 -21.05 -0.57
CA TYR A 148 7.77 -20.99 -0.07
C TYR A 148 6.97 -22.26 -0.44
N GLN A 149 7.08 -22.74 -1.68
CA GLN A 149 6.32 -23.91 -2.13
C GLN A 149 6.80 -25.25 -1.53
N ALA A 150 8.05 -25.33 -1.09
CA ALA A 150 8.58 -26.50 -0.39
C ALA A 150 7.93 -26.68 1.00
N HIS A 151 7.64 -25.58 1.69
CA HIS A 151 6.99 -25.59 3.01
C HIS A 151 5.46 -25.60 2.89
N ASN A 152 4.92 -24.92 1.88
CA ASN A 152 3.50 -24.86 1.59
C ASN A 152 3.26 -25.06 0.08
N PRO A 153 2.84 -26.26 -0.38
CA PRO A 153 2.66 -26.54 -1.80
C PRO A 153 1.70 -25.60 -2.53
N LEU A 154 0.80 -24.92 -1.82
CA LEU A 154 -0.17 -23.96 -2.36
C LEU A 154 0.32 -22.51 -2.31
N ALA A 155 1.57 -22.27 -1.87
CA ALA A 155 2.12 -20.93 -1.81
C ALA A 155 2.16 -20.26 -3.19
N ILE A 156 1.83 -18.96 -3.20
CA ILE A 156 1.79 -18.13 -4.41
C ILE A 156 2.89 -17.07 -4.42
N ALA A 157 3.19 -16.55 -5.61
CA ALA A 157 4.02 -15.36 -5.80
C ALA A 157 3.21 -14.32 -6.57
N LEU A 158 3.01 -13.12 -6.01
CA LEU A 158 2.34 -12.01 -6.70
C LEU A 158 3.37 -10.96 -7.13
N VAL A 159 3.34 -10.57 -8.40
CA VAL A 159 4.19 -9.50 -8.92
C VAL A 159 3.32 -8.31 -9.30
N PHE A 160 3.53 -7.16 -8.66
CA PHE A 160 2.79 -5.93 -8.91
C PHE A 160 3.65 -4.91 -9.67
N ASN A 161 3.05 -4.17 -10.60
CA ASN A 161 3.72 -3.05 -11.26
C ASN A 161 2.82 -1.79 -11.18
N PRO A 162 3.27 -0.72 -10.48
CA PRO A 162 2.50 0.51 -10.34
C PRO A 162 2.31 1.26 -11.68
N ASP A 163 3.26 1.16 -12.60
CA ASP A 163 3.16 1.74 -13.94
C ASP A 163 2.12 0.98 -14.80
N ARG A 164 2.00 -0.35 -14.63
CA ARG A 164 0.94 -1.16 -15.26
C ARG A 164 -0.44 -0.74 -14.78
N LEU A 165 -0.65 -0.62 -13.46
CA LEU A 165 -1.91 -0.15 -12.89
C LEU A 165 -2.27 1.25 -13.40
N ARG A 166 -1.32 2.18 -13.39
CA ARG A 166 -1.57 3.58 -13.73
C ARG A 166 -1.86 3.78 -15.22
N ARG A 167 -1.09 3.13 -16.08
CA ARG A 167 -1.16 3.33 -17.54
C ARG A 167 -2.09 2.35 -18.22
N GLN A 168 -2.48 1.27 -17.54
CA GLN A 168 -3.23 0.16 -18.11
C GLN A 168 -2.52 -0.40 -19.35
N VAL A 169 -1.22 -0.68 -19.21
CA VAL A 169 -0.39 -1.25 -20.28
C VAL A 169 0.50 -2.37 -19.77
N GLU A 170 0.71 -3.38 -20.61
CA GLU A 170 1.77 -4.36 -20.41
C GLU A 170 3.07 -3.80 -20.99
N LEU A 171 4.13 -3.79 -20.17
CA LEU A 171 5.44 -3.39 -20.65
C LEU A 171 6.02 -4.45 -21.62
N PRO A 172 6.68 -4.00 -22.70
CA PRO A 172 7.30 -4.89 -23.67
C PRO A 172 8.40 -5.73 -23.04
N GLN A 173 8.69 -6.91 -23.62
CA GLN A 173 9.84 -7.73 -23.18
C GLN A 173 11.15 -7.18 -23.72
N LYS A 174 11.13 -6.62 -24.94
CA LYS A 174 12.31 -6.04 -25.59
C LYS A 174 12.00 -4.64 -26.11
N ALA A 175 13.02 -3.80 -26.14
CA ALA A 175 12.92 -2.49 -26.77
C ALA A 175 12.47 -2.64 -28.24
N GLY A 176 11.35 -1.99 -28.59
CA GLY A 176 10.74 -2.07 -29.92
C GLY A 176 9.52 -2.99 -30.02
N ASP A 177 9.24 -3.84 -29.03
CA ASP A 177 7.99 -4.61 -29.01
C ASP A 177 6.78 -3.67 -28.81
N PRO A 178 5.61 -4.00 -29.38
CA PRO A 178 4.42 -3.17 -29.23
C PRO A 178 3.93 -3.17 -27.77
N ILE A 179 3.56 -1.98 -27.29
CA ILE A 179 2.89 -1.82 -26.00
C ILE A 179 1.48 -2.40 -26.12
N LYS A 180 1.18 -3.42 -25.31
CA LYS A 180 -0.17 -4.00 -25.26
C LYS A 180 -1.02 -3.18 -24.29
N GLN A 181 -2.10 -2.60 -24.79
CA GLN A 181 -3.11 -1.95 -23.96
C GLN A 181 -3.89 -2.98 -23.15
N LEU A 182 -4.13 -2.66 -21.89
CA LEU A 182 -4.91 -3.43 -20.95
C LEU A 182 -6.19 -2.66 -20.64
N ARG A 183 -7.16 -3.37 -20.10
CA ARG A 183 -8.42 -2.78 -19.63
C ARG A 183 -8.79 -3.44 -18.31
N ASP A 184 -9.13 -2.61 -17.34
CA ASP A 184 -9.59 -3.03 -16.02
C ASP A 184 -8.59 -3.98 -15.32
N ASP A 185 -7.28 -3.74 -15.53
CA ASP A 185 -6.19 -4.55 -15.00
C ASP A 185 -5.69 -3.99 -13.66
N PRO A 186 -5.66 -4.78 -12.58
CA PRO A 186 -5.33 -4.31 -11.24
C PRO A 186 -3.83 -4.08 -11.02
N GLY A 187 -2.99 -4.24 -12.05
CA GLY A 187 -1.56 -3.96 -11.98
C GLY A 187 -0.69 -5.13 -11.56
N PHE A 188 -1.24 -6.33 -11.36
CA PHE A 188 -0.46 -7.51 -10.95
C PHE A 188 -0.86 -8.78 -11.68
N LYS A 189 -0.02 -9.81 -11.48
CA LYS A 189 -0.31 -11.20 -11.79
C LYS A 189 0.15 -12.09 -10.63
N ILE A 190 -0.47 -13.26 -10.52
CA ILE A 190 -0.12 -14.28 -9.53
C ILE A 190 0.44 -15.49 -10.26
N PHE A 191 1.52 -16.04 -9.72
CA PHE A 191 2.26 -17.14 -10.30
C PHE A 191 2.46 -18.26 -9.27
N ARG A 192 2.58 -19.49 -9.78
CA ARG A 192 3.13 -20.65 -9.06
C ARG A 192 4.04 -21.45 -9.95
N MET A 193 4.91 -22.25 -9.35
CA MET A 193 5.67 -23.28 -10.06
C MET A 193 4.83 -24.53 -10.27
N GLN A 194 4.96 -25.11 -11.46
CA GLN A 194 4.31 -26.37 -11.82
C GLN A 194 4.82 -27.54 -10.97
N ASP A 195 6.13 -27.64 -10.75
CA ASP A 195 6.76 -28.57 -9.83
C ASP A 195 7.85 -27.86 -9.00
N PRO A 196 7.66 -27.64 -7.69
CA PRO A 196 8.67 -27.00 -6.85
C PRO A 196 9.91 -27.88 -6.60
N ASN A 197 9.85 -29.19 -6.89
CA ASN A 197 11.01 -30.08 -6.76
C ASN A 197 11.93 -30.03 -8.00
N ASP A 198 11.43 -29.52 -9.13
CA ASP A 198 12.22 -29.28 -10.32
C ASP A 198 12.64 -27.81 -10.38
N ARG A 199 13.93 -27.57 -10.17
CA ARG A 199 14.52 -26.22 -10.27
C ARG A 199 14.36 -25.59 -11.65
N TYR A 200 14.04 -26.36 -12.70
CA TYR A 200 13.77 -25.85 -14.05
C TYR A 200 12.29 -25.77 -14.40
N SER A 201 11.39 -26.09 -13.47
CA SER A 201 9.94 -26.06 -13.70
C SER A 201 9.48 -24.67 -14.17
N ASN A 202 8.52 -24.64 -15.08
CA ASN A 202 7.91 -23.40 -15.52
C ASN A 202 7.04 -22.77 -14.43
N PHE A 203 6.91 -21.45 -14.49
CA PHE A 203 5.86 -20.72 -13.80
C PHE A 203 4.58 -20.74 -14.63
N TYR A 204 3.44 -20.73 -13.96
CA TYR A 204 2.14 -20.52 -14.60
C TYR A 204 1.33 -19.50 -13.81
N GLU A 205 0.47 -18.77 -14.52
CA GLU A 205 -0.43 -17.77 -13.93
C GLU A 205 -1.61 -18.46 -13.24
N ILE A 206 -2.06 -17.89 -12.12
CA ILE A 206 -3.20 -18.38 -11.35
C ILE A 206 -4.33 -17.37 -11.34
N GLU A 207 -5.56 -17.89 -11.41
CA GLU A 207 -6.77 -17.10 -11.32
C GLU A 207 -6.96 -16.51 -9.92
N TYR A 208 -7.50 -15.29 -9.88
CA TYR A 208 -7.77 -14.60 -8.64
C TYR A 208 -9.08 -13.81 -8.71
N ARG A 209 -9.59 -13.46 -7.53
CA ARG A 209 -10.69 -12.51 -7.36
C ARG A 209 -10.33 -11.55 -6.24
N ILE A 210 -10.60 -10.26 -6.49
CA ILE A 210 -10.48 -9.22 -5.47
C ILE A 210 -11.87 -8.97 -4.87
N GLU A 211 -11.99 -9.07 -3.55
CA GLU A 211 -13.24 -8.83 -2.84
C GLU A 211 -13.35 -7.37 -2.37
N GLY A 212 -14.57 -6.89 -2.11
CA GLY A 212 -14.83 -5.52 -1.65
C GLY A 212 -15.01 -4.49 -2.78
N PHE A 213 -15.21 -4.94 -4.02
CA PHE A 213 -15.50 -4.10 -5.19
C PHE A 213 -16.66 -4.67 -6.00
N ASP A 214 -17.33 -3.79 -6.74
CA ASP A 214 -18.46 -4.16 -7.59
C ASP A 214 -18.00 -4.87 -8.87
N ASP A 215 -16.91 -4.38 -9.46
CA ASP A 215 -16.32 -4.90 -10.70
C ASP A 215 -14.83 -4.49 -10.82
N ASN A 216 -14.16 -4.99 -11.86
CA ASN A 216 -12.73 -4.70 -12.11
C ASN A 216 -12.47 -3.22 -12.45
N GLU A 217 -13.43 -2.51 -13.05
CA GLU A 217 -13.28 -1.08 -13.33
C GLU A 217 -13.25 -0.30 -12.01
N HIS A 218 -14.11 -0.67 -11.05
CA HIS A 218 -14.13 -0.12 -9.71
C HIS A 218 -12.81 -0.41 -8.97
N VAL A 219 -12.26 -1.63 -9.07
CA VAL A 219 -10.93 -1.96 -8.51
C VAL A 219 -9.87 -0.99 -9.02
N VAL A 220 -9.74 -0.85 -10.35
CA VAL A 220 -8.70 -0.02 -10.97
C VAL A 220 -8.87 1.45 -10.60
N ARG A 221 -10.11 1.98 -10.66
CA ARG A 221 -10.40 3.37 -10.32
C ARG A 221 -10.00 3.69 -8.88
N MET A 222 -10.32 2.80 -7.94
CA MET A 222 -10.01 3.02 -6.53
C MET A 222 -8.52 2.86 -6.24
N ALA A 223 -7.86 1.87 -6.84
CA ALA A 223 -6.42 1.68 -6.71
C ALA A 223 -5.61 2.84 -7.32
N GLN A 224 -6.05 3.41 -8.45
CA GLN A 224 -5.44 4.60 -9.03
C GLN A 224 -5.65 5.84 -8.15
N LYS A 225 -6.82 5.99 -7.53
CA LYS A 225 -7.07 7.04 -6.53
C LYS A 225 -6.12 6.88 -5.34
N LEU A 226 -6.04 5.67 -4.78
CA LEU A 226 -5.11 5.36 -3.69
C LEU A 226 -3.66 5.67 -4.09
N ALA A 227 -3.23 5.26 -5.28
CA ALA A 227 -1.89 5.55 -5.77
C ALA A 227 -1.58 7.06 -5.84
N ILE A 228 -2.57 7.89 -6.20
CA ILE A 228 -2.45 9.36 -6.18
C ILE A 228 -2.29 9.87 -4.75
N ASP A 229 -3.10 9.36 -3.81
CA ASP A 229 -3.06 9.78 -2.42
C ASP A 229 -1.73 9.39 -1.77
N ILE A 230 -1.25 8.17 -1.98
CA ILE A 230 0.05 7.67 -1.52
C ILE A 230 1.20 8.50 -2.11
N THR A 231 1.16 8.79 -3.42
CA THR A 231 2.16 9.65 -4.07
C THR A 231 2.27 11.02 -3.39
N ASN A 232 1.16 11.53 -2.85
CA ASN A 232 1.07 12.87 -2.31
C ASN A 232 1.30 12.96 -0.80
N PHE A 233 0.90 11.94 -0.05
CA PHE A 233 0.84 11.97 1.41
C PHE A 233 1.56 10.79 2.08
N PHE A 234 2.05 9.79 1.35
CA PHE A 234 2.76 8.65 1.95
C PHE A 234 3.99 8.30 1.10
N SER A 235 4.91 9.26 1.00
CA SER A 235 6.09 9.17 0.13
C SER A 235 7.37 9.04 0.94
N GLY A 236 8.20 8.05 0.61
CA GLY A 236 9.55 7.91 1.14
C GLY A 236 9.64 7.47 2.60
N ASP A 237 10.79 7.72 3.21
CA ASP A 237 11.17 7.17 4.52
C ASP A 237 10.84 8.13 5.67
N ASN A 238 10.74 9.44 5.40
CA ASN A 238 10.45 10.47 6.40
C ASN A 238 8.95 10.79 6.52
N VAL A 239 8.12 9.74 6.59
CA VAL A 239 6.65 9.85 6.62
C VAL A 239 6.18 10.75 7.77
N PHE A 240 6.81 10.65 8.95
CA PHE A 240 6.43 11.44 10.12
C PHE A 240 6.63 12.95 9.92
N GLU A 241 7.70 13.38 9.24
CA GLU A 241 8.00 14.81 9.00
C GLU A 241 6.95 15.44 8.08
N ILE A 242 6.49 14.68 7.09
CA ILE A 242 5.44 15.11 6.16
C ILE A 242 4.14 15.36 6.94
N TYR A 243 3.80 14.47 7.86
CA TYR A 243 2.59 14.61 8.68
C TYR A 243 2.68 15.69 9.73
N ASP A 244 3.81 15.79 10.42
CA ASP A 244 4.05 16.87 11.37
C ASP A 244 3.88 18.24 10.68
N LYS A 245 4.56 18.43 9.54
CA LYS A 245 4.44 19.67 8.76
C LYS A 245 3.02 19.92 8.28
N PHE A 246 2.32 18.88 7.82
CA PHE A 246 0.94 19.02 7.35
C PHE A 246 0.01 19.44 8.49
N ILE A 247 0.05 18.75 9.63
CA ILE A 247 -0.82 19.02 10.78
C ILE A 247 -0.50 20.39 11.38
N ASN A 248 0.77 20.71 11.60
CA ASN A 248 1.18 22.03 12.09
C ASN A 248 0.72 23.15 11.16
N SER A 249 0.82 22.97 9.84
CA SER A 249 0.29 23.94 8.88
C SER A 249 -1.23 24.12 8.99
N ARG A 250 -1.99 23.04 9.24
CA ARG A 250 -3.45 23.11 9.37
C ARG A 250 -3.89 23.73 10.69
N ILE A 251 -3.18 23.45 11.78
CA ILE A 251 -3.40 24.10 13.07
C ILE A 251 -3.14 25.61 12.94
N ASN A 252 -2.04 26.01 12.31
CA ASN A 252 -1.73 27.42 12.08
C ASN A 252 -2.78 28.13 11.22
N GLU A 253 -3.24 27.48 10.15
CA GLU A 253 -4.31 28.02 9.30
C GLU A 253 -5.64 28.16 10.07
N LEU A 254 -6.01 27.18 10.90
CA LEU A 254 -7.19 27.27 11.76
C LEU A 254 -7.10 28.44 12.73
N ASN A 255 -5.95 28.60 13.40
CA ASN A 255 -5.72 29.70 14.33
C ASN A 255 -5.78 31.06 13.60
N SER A 256 -5.23 31.15 12.38
CA SER A 256 -5.31 32.35 11.55
C SER A 256 -6.75 32.67 11.14
N LEU A 257 -7.57 31.67 10.78
CA LEU A 257 -8.98 31.86 10.50
C LEU A 257 -9.72 32.42 11.72
N LEU A 258 -9.51 31.83 12.90
CA LEU A 258 -10.13 32.30 14.14
C LEU A 258 -9.73 33.74 14.49
N GLN A 259 -8.44 34.08 14.36
CA GLN A 259 -7.96 35.45 14.55
C GLN A 259 -8.59 36.41 13.54
N GLY A 260 -8.66 36.03 12.26
CA GLY A 260 -9.28 36.83 11.20
C GLY A 260 -10.76 37.11 11.46
N VAL A 261 -11.51 36.14 12.02
CA VAL A 261 -12.89 36.36 12.47
C VAL A 261 -12.92 37.45 13.54
N GLU A 262 -12.10 37.33 14.58
CA GLU A 262 -12.07 38.28 15.68
C GLU A 262 -11.72 39.70 15.21
N GLU A 263 -10.68 39.86 14.40
CA GLU A 263 -10.26 41.16 13.85
C GLU A 263 -11.34 41.80 12.97
N TYR A 264 -12.05 40.99 12.18
CA TYR A 264 -13.14 41.47 11.35
C TYR A 264 -14.33 41.93 12.19
N LEU A 265 -14.71 41.17 13.22
CA LEU A 265 -15.78 41.57 14.15
C LEU A 265 -15.43 42.85 14.94
N GLN A 266 -14.16 43.02 15.36
CA GLN A 266 -13.70 44.28 15.95
C GLN A 266 -13.86 45.46 14.99
N THR A 267 -13.54 45.24 13.71
CA THR A 267 -13.68 46.28 12.67
C THR A 267 -15.14 46.67 12.46
N LEU A 268 -16.06 45.72 12.41
CA LEU A 268 -17.50 46.00 12.30
C LEU A 268 -18.01 46.80 13.50
N THR A 269 -17.57 46.42 14.70
CA THR A 269 -17.90 47.14 15.93
C THR A 269 -17.44 48.59 15.87
N ARG A 270 -16.18 48.84 15.47
CA ARG A 270 -15.61 50.19 15.32
C ARG A 270 -16.31 51.05 14.27
N LYS A 271 -16.85 50.42 13.22
CA LYS A 271 -17.61 51.08 12.14
C LYS A 271 -19.09 51.33 12.48
N GLY A 272 -19.57 50.88 13.63
CA GLY A 272 -20.99 50.96 13.99
C GLY A 272 -21.87 49.97 13.24
N GLU A 273 -21.29 48.94 12.62
CA GLU A 273 -22.00 47.91 11.85
C GLU A 273 -22.33 46.67 12.71
N ALA A 274 -22.58 46.87 14.01
CA ALA A 274 -22.77 45.77 14.96
C ALA A 274 -23.94 44.83 14.59
N HIS A 275 -24.96 45.33 13.87
CA HIS A 275 -26.08 44.53 13.38
C HIS A 275 -25.66 43.36 12.46
N ARG A 276 -24.47 43.42 11.84
CA ARG A 276 -23.93 42.39 10.94
C ARG A 276 -23.14 41.29 11.65
N ILE A 277 -22.84 41.46 12.94
CA ILE A 277 -21.93 40.57 13.70
C ILE A 277 -22.44 39.12 13.69
N ASN A 278 -23.73 38.91 13.96
CA ASN A 278 -24.31 37.56 14.02
C ASN A 278 -24.26 36.85 12.66
N GLU A 279 -24.57 37.56 11.57
CA GLU A 279 -24.51 37.02 10.21
C GLU A 279 -23.08 36.63 9.85
N VAL A 280 -22.13 37.53 10.10
CA VAL A 280 -20.71 37.32 9.80
C VAL A 280 -20.15 36.16 10.60
N LEU A 281 -20.41 36.11 11.91
CA LEU A 281 -19.96 35.02 12.76
C LEU A 281 -20.52 33.66 12.31
N SER A 282 -21.79 33.61 11.94
CA SER A 282 -22.42 32.39 11.40
C SER A 282 -21.75 31.93 10.09
N ASN A 283 -21.52 32.86 9.15
CA ASN A 283 -20.87 32.55 7.89
C ASN A 283 -19.43 32.06 8.08
N GLN A 284 -18.64 32.76 8.90
CA GLN A 284 -17.26 32.38 9.19
C GLN A 284 -17.17 31.05 9.93
N THR A 285 -18.09 30.80 10.87
CA THR A 285 -18.17 29.50 11.57
C THR A 285 -18.42 28.35 10.58
N ARG A 286 -19.28 28.55 9.58
CA ARG A 286 -19.53 27.56 8.53
C ARG A 286 -18.26 27.28 7.72
N ASP A 287 -17.53 28.33 7.34
CA ASP A 287 -16.31 28.19 6.54
C ASP A 287 -15.19 27.48 7.32
N ILE A 288 -15.03 27.80 8.61
CA ILE A 288 -14.11 27.09 9.51
C ILE A 288 -14.49 25.61 9.65
N ARG A 289 -15.78 25.31 9.83
CA ARG A 289 -16.25 23.91 9.91
C ARG A 289 -16.00 23.13 8.62
N LYS A 290 -16.16 23.78 7.46
CA LYS A 290 -15.83 23.20 6.16
C LYS A 290 -14.33 22.87 6.06
N PHE A 291 -13.47 23.80 6.47
CA PHE A 291 -12.02 23.60 6.53
C PHE A 291 -11.64 22.39 7.41
N ILE A 292 -12.28 22.26 8.59
CA ILE A 292 -12.05 21.13 9.49
C ILE A 292 -12.52 19.81 8.87
N ALA A 293 -13.70 19.78 8.24
CA ALA A 293 -14.19 18.59 7.57
C ALA A 293 -13.25 18.12 6.44
N GLU A 294 -12.73 19.05 5.63
CA GLU A 294 -11.75 18.74 4.59
C GLU A 294 -10.43 18.21 5.17
N THR A 295 -9.99 18.77 6.30
CA THR A 295 -8.78 18.31 6.99
C THR A 295 -8.98 16.95 7.65
N PHE A 296 -10.16 16.68 8.22
CA PHE A 296 -10.50 15.41 8.84
C PHE A 296 -10.38 14.24 7.86
N ILE A 297 -10.85 14.39 6.63
CA ILE A 297 -10.70 13.36 5.58
C ILE A 297 -9.22 13.02 5.36
N ARG A 298 -8.34 14.02 5.34
CA ARG A 298 -6.89 13.79 5.16
C ARG A 298 -6.26 13.14 6.39
N VAL A 299 -6.72 13.49 7.58
CA VAL A 299 -6.27 12.87 8.83
C VAL A 299 -6.68 11.39 8.88
N GLU A 300 -7.90 11.04 8.46
CA GLU A 300 -8.32 9.64 8.35
C GLU A 300 -7.46 8.86 7.35
N ASN A 301 -7.13 9.46 6.21
CA ASN A 301 -6.20 8.83 5.26
C ASN A 301 -4.82 8.58 5.90
N ILE A 302 -4.30 9.51 6.71
CA ILE A 302 -3.03 9.31 7.44
C ILE A 302 -3.13 8.11 8.38
N ARG A 303 -4.24 7.97 9.12
CA ARG A 303 -4.49 6.82 10.00
C ARG A 303 -4.51 5.52 9.20
N GLU A 304 -5.20 5.51 8.06
CA GLU A 304 -5.26 4.34 7.16
C GLU A 304 -3.87 3.95 6.65
N PHE A 305 -3.05 4.92 6.23
CA PHE A 305 -1.72 4.67 5.65
C PHE A 305 -0.74 4.02 6.62
N MET A 306 -0.94 4.15 7.94
CA MET A 306 -0.13 3.44 8.94
C MET A 306 -0.23 1.93 8.84
N SER A 307 -1.34 1.40 8.31
CA SER A 307 -1.49 -0.03 8.03
C SER A 307 -0.63 -0.51 6.86
N TYR A 308 -0.14 0.41 6.01
CA TYR A 308 0.65 0.13 4.82
C TYR A 308 2.16 0.26 5.03
N LEU A 309 2.58 0.63 6.25
CA LEU A 309 4.00 0.64 6.64
C LEU A 309 4.58 -0.77 6.59
N GLU A 310 5.89 -0.84 6.31
CA GLU A 310 6.64 -2.07 6.53
C GLU A 310 6.54 -2.48 7.98
N TYR A 311 6.52 -3.79 8.23
CA TYR A 311 6.26 -4.32 9.56
C TYR A 311 7.23 -3.76 10.60
N LYS A 312 8.52 -3.68 10.25
CA LYS A 312 9.60 -3.13 11.10
C LYS A 312 9.45 -1.63 11.40
N GLU A 313 8.83 -0.86 10.51
CA GLU A 313 8.65 0.59 10.70
C GLU A 313 7.56 0.92 11.73
N ARG A 314 6.59 0.02 11.92
CA ARG A 314 5.37 0.29 12.68
C ARG A 314 5.66 0.72 14.12
N SER A 315 6.57 0.02 14.79
CA SER A 315 6.90 0.27 16.20
C SER A 315 7.52 1.65 16.44
N THR A 316 8.14 2.25 15.41
CA THR A 316 8.83 3.54 15.52
C THR A 316 8.04 4.70 14.93
N ILE A 317 7.31 4.47 13.85
CA ILE A 317 6.57 5.52 13.13
C ILE A 317 5.18 5.73 13.73
N ILE A 318 4.42 4.67 14.00
CA ILE A 318 3.02 4.80 14.45
C ILE A 318 2.90 5.66 15.72
N PRO A 319 3.68 5.44 16.80
CA PRO A 319 3.54 6.26 18.01
C PRO A 319 3.83 7.74 17.78
N LYS A 320 4.76 8.05 16.86
CA LYS A 320 5.09 9.44 16.50
C LYS A 320 3.93 10.10 15.75
N VAL A 321 3.34 9.39 14.78
CA VAL A 321 2.21 9.87 14.01
C VAL A 321 0.98 10.02 14.90
N GLU A 322 0.69 9.07 15.77
CA GLU A 322 -0.42 9.16 16.73
C GLU A 322 -0.31 10.42 17.60
N LYS A 323 0.89 10.72 18.11
CA LYS A 323 1.12 11.96 18.88
C LYS A 323 0.79 13.22 18.08
N ILE A 324 1.19 13.27 16.81
CA ILE A 324 0.89 14.40 15.90
C ILE A 324 -0.62 14.51 15.69
N LEU A 325 -1.32 13.39 15.50
CA LEU A 325 -2.77 13.39 15.28
C LEU A 325 -3.56 13.80 16.54
N VAL A 326 -3.08 13.43 17.73
CA VAL A 326 -3.67 13.88 19.00
C VAL A 326 -3.65 15.40 19.11
N GLU A 327 -2.58 16.06 18.67
CA GLU A 327 -2.49 17.53 18.70
C GLU A 327 -3.57 18.19 17.82
N TRP A 328 -3.85 17.61 16.66
CA TRP A 328 -4.96 18.06 15.80
C TRP A 328 -6.31 17.86 16.49
N ASP A 329 -6.56 16.66 17.04
CA ASP A 329 -7.83 16.32 17.70
C ASP A 329 -8.08 17.23 18.91
N GLU A 330 -7.06 17.48 19.73
CA GLU A 330 -7.10 18.42 20.86
C GLU A 330 -7.43 19.85 20.40
N THR A 331 -6.75 20.33 19.35
CA THR A 331 -6.99 21.67 18.79
C THR A 331 -8.44 21.83 18.30
N VAL A 332 -8.96 20.84 17.59
CA VAL A 332 -10.34 20.86 17.07
C VAL A 332 -11.36 20.75 18.20
N SER A 333 -11.07 19.99 19.25
CA SER A 333 -11.97 19.84 20.41
C SER A 333 -12.26 21.18 21.11
N GLN A 334 -11.30 22.11 21.09
CA GLN A 334 -11.41 23.43 21.70
C GLN A 334 -12.14 24.45 20.81
N LEU A 335 -12.47 24.11 19.56
CA LEU A 335 -13.03 25.05 18.59
C LEU A 335 -14.32 25.70 19.07
N ASN A 336 -15.28 24.90 19.55
CA ASN A 336 -16.59 25.40 19.97
C ASN A 336 -16.44 26.38 21.14
N THR A 337 -15.52 26.10 22.06
CA THR A 337 -15.18 27.01 23.18
C THR A 337 -14.65 28.34 22.63
N LYS A 338 -13.64 28.31 21.75
CA LYS A 338 -13.07 29.53 21.14
C LYS A 338 -14.09 30.35 20.36
N LEU A 339 -14.95 29.70 19.57
CA LEU A 339 -16.02 30.39 18.83
C LEU A 339 -17.05 31.01 19.77
N THR A 340 -17.37 30.36 20.88
CA THR A 340 -18.29 30.89 21.90
C THR A 340 -17.67 32.09 22.62
N GLU A 341 -16.38 32.04 22.95
CA GLU A 341 -15.64 33.16 23.53
C GLU A 341 -15.64 34.38 22.59
N ILE A 342 -15.37 34.16 21.30
CA ILE A 342 -15.50 35.20 20.26
C ILE A 342 -16.92 35.75 20.24
N ALA A 343 -17.95 34.89 20.18
CA ALA A 343 -19.34 35.31 20.16
C ALA A 343 -19.70 36.20 21.36
N ASN A 344 -19.34 35.77 22.57
CA ASN A 344 -19.62 36.48 23.81
C ASN A 344 -18.92 37.85 23.87
N LYS A 345 -17.71 37.96 23.30
CA LYS A 345 -16.96 39.23 23.25
C LYS A 345 -17.64 40.32 22.42
N PHE A 346 -18.45 39.93 21.44
CA PHE A 346 -19.15 40.84 20.53
C PHE A 346 -20.67 40.78 20.64
N SER A 347 -21.20 40.11 21.67
CA SER A 347 -22.63 40.11 21.98
C SER A 347 -23.00 41.44 22.63
N PHE A 348 -23.86 42.22 21.96
CA PHE A 348 -24.36 43.51 22.44
C PHE A 348 -25.81 43.41 22.92
#